data_AF-A0A3D0QJ92-F1
#
_entry.id   AF-A0A3D0QJ92-F1
#
_cell.length_a   1.000
_cell.length_b   1.000
_cell.length_c   1.000
_cell.angle_alpha   90.00
_cell.angle_beta   90.00
_cell.angle_gamma   90.00
#
_symmetry.space_group_name_H-M   'P 1'
#
loop_
_entity.id
_entity.type
_entity.pdbx_description
1 polymer ?
#
loop_
_entity_poly.entity_id
_entity_poly.type
_entity_poly.pdbx_seq_one_letter_code
_entity_poly.pdbx_strand_id
1 'polypeptide(L)'
;SFDVSGPMEVKIRSIKVGNGYRKTFNNLVIRPDTLRIKNLAYGDNEISFTLGVPQKLSLEPVGKDGPLLIFANPPNEVAVQKRHRDFIYFGPGIHKPDSARITLKDNQTLYLDENAVVKAGVVVSGNHVTICGRGILCGNDFVWRKGARRMVDITGNNVVVKDIIIRGSATYNISIRNCSDVVIDNVKILGGRAQNDDGIVPINAQDVSIKNCFVRTDDDCIAVKGLQSPPYTTNTERITVENTVLWNDKAQAFRIGTESRAAYMKDLKFRDIDVIHYGHHAFVLEPGEEMKMQNVLFKNIRVHGNGQDDLIRLRPAVNHWMVKQVPGYASDITFENISVSGMAGKYRIWLAGADEKHNVSGVTLSGISVLGNRIMRGSQYLQIDNYVYGVSIK
;
A
#
# COMPACT_ATOMS: atom_id res chain seq x y z
N SER A 1 6.70 17.15 5.26
CA SER A 1 5.90 17.14 4.03
C SER A 1 5.89 18.56 3.52
N PHE A 2 6.10 18.77 2.23
CA PHE A 2 6.12 20.09 1.60
C PHE A 2 5.80 19.93 0.11
N ASP A 3 5.52 21.03 -0.58
CA ASP A 3 5.25 21.06 -2.02
C ASP A 3 6.53 21.45 -2.79
N VAL A 4 6.69 20.92 -4.01
CA VAL A 4 7.84 21.16 -4.88
C VAL A 4 7.35 21.72 -6.22
N SER A 5 7.70 22.97 -6.51
CA SER A 5 7.41 23.66 -7.79
C SER A 5 8.65 23.85 -8.67
N GLY A 6 9.83 23.44 -8.20
CA GLY A 6 11.10 23.54 -8.92
C GLY A 6 12.26 22.96 -8.09
N PRO A 7 13.50 23.01 -8.61
CA PRO A 7 14.69 22.56 -7.88
C PRO A 7 14.82 23.26 -6.53
N MET A 8 14.90 22.49 -5.45
CA MET A 8 15.15 22.97 -4.09
C MET A 8 16.21 22.14 -3.39
N GLU A 9 16.99 22.79 -2.53
CA GLU A 9 17.91 22.11 -1.63
C GLU A 9 17.16 21.68 -0.36
N VAL A 10 17.24 20.39 -0.04
CA VAL A 10 16.76 19.82 1.22
C VAL A 10 17.97 19.60 2.12
N LYS A 11 17.96 20.21 3.30
CA LYS A 11 18.99 20.01 4.35
C LYS A 11 18.39 19.29 5.54
N ILE A 12 19.11 18.29 6.05
CA ILE A 12 18.65 17.46 7.16
C ILE A 12 19.77 17.38 8.16
N ARG A 13 19.51 17.93 9.35
CA ARG A 13 20.46 17.97 10.44
C ARG A 13 20.03 17.03 11.57
N SER A 14 20.95 16.17 11.98
CA SER A 14 20.83 15.37 13.20
C SER A 14 21.09 16.25 14.41
N ILE A 15 20.08 16.38 15.27
CA ILE A 15 20.14 17.16 16.52
C ILE A 15 20.29 16.21 17.72
N LYS A 16 21.08 16.64 18.72
CA LYS A 16 21.18 15.94 20.00
C LYS A 16 19.96 16.28 20.85
N VAL A 17 19.26 15.27 21.38
CA VAL A 17 18.15 15.46 22.31
C VAL A 17 18.56 14.93 23.69
N GLY A 18 18.56 15.81 24.70
CA GLY A 18 18.97 15.47 26.07
C GLY A 18 20.38 14.87 26.16
N ASN A 19 20.52 13.79 26.95
CA ASN A 19 21.77 13.03 27.10
C ASN A 19 22.00 11.99 25.98
N GLY A 20 21.15 11.97 24.94
CA GLY A 20 21.30 11.03 23.82
C GLY A 20 22.49 11.32 22.91
N TYR A 21 22.76 10.41 21.99
CA TYR A 21 23.80 10.59 20.95
C TYR A 21 23.21 11.20 19.68
N ARG A 22 24.03 11.92 18.91
CA ARG A 22 23.67 12.33 17.55
C ARG A 22 23.69 11.10 16.65
N LYS A 23 22.65 10.91 15.83
CA LYS A 23 22.71 9.95 14.72
C LYS A 23 23.69 10.47 13.68
N THR A 24 24.59 9.63 13.20
CA THR A 24 25.47 9.94 12.06
C THR A 24 24.81 9.51 10.76
N PHE A 25 25.31 10.00 9.63
CA PHE A 25 24.81 9.63 8.30
C PHE A 25 25.74 8.67 7.55
N ASN A 26 26.75 8.12 8.23
CA ASN A 26 27.77 7.25 7.62
C ASN A 26 27.17 6.00 6.94
N ASN A 27 26.05 5.51 7.47
CA ASN A 27 25.34 4.35 6.94
C ASN A 27 23.98 4.73 6.34
N LEU A 28 23.82 5.99 5.92
CA LEU A 28 22.56 6.46 5.35
C LEU A 28 22.22 5.70 4.07
N VAL A 29 21.05 5.08 4.09
CA VAL A 29 20.38 4.57 2.89
C VAL A 29 19.19 5.48 2.57
N ILE A 30 19.06 5.89 1.31
CA ILE A 30 17.88 6.61 0.82
C ILE A 30 17.09 5.66 -0.08
N ARG A 31 15.79 5.53 0.17
CA ARG A 31 14.88 4.66 -0.59
C ARG A 31 13.68 5.41 -1.14
N PRO A 32 13.12 4.99 -2.29
CA PRO A 32 13.62 3.94 -3.19
C PRO A 32 15.00 4.24 -3.79
N ASP A 33 15.81 3.20 -4.00
CA ASP A 33 17.19 3.30 -4.53
C ASP A 33 17.24 3.69 -6.02
N THR A 34 16.11 3.56 -6.72
CA THR A 34 15.94 4.03 -8.10
C THR A 34 15.89 5.54 -8.23
N LEU A 35 15.59 6.26 -7.15
CA LEU A 35 15.55 7.71 -7.19
C LEU A 35 16.97 8.27 -7.19
N ARG A 36 17.35 8.86 -8.33
CA ARG A 36 18.63 9.55 -8.47
C ARG A 36 18.60 10.86 -7.70
N ILE A 37 18.98 10.81 -6.43
CA ILE A 37 19.22 12.00 -5.61
C ILE A 37 20.43 12.74 -6.18
N LYS A 38 20.23 14.02 -6.55
CA LYS A 38 21.29 14.87 -7.12
C LYS A 38 21.96 15.66 -6.00
N ASN A 39 23.26 15.90 -6.16
CA ASN A 39 24.06 16.74 -5.27
C ASN A 39 23.99 16.30 -3.80
N LEU A 40 23.99 14.99 -3.53
CA LEU A 40 24.03 14.47 -2.16
C LEU A 40 25.38 14.81 -1.52
N ALA A 41 25.35 15.71 -0.53
CA ALA A 41 26.51 16.13 0.23
C ALA A 41 26.39 15.68 1.69
N TYR A 42 27.52 15.30 2.27
CA TYR A 42 27.64 14.87 3.66
C TYR A 42 28.44 15.89 4.47
N GLY A 43 27.94 16.24 5.65
CA GLY A 43 28.68 16.90 6.73
C GLY A 43 28.63 16.06 8.00
N ASP A 44 29.31 16.51 9.06
CA ASP A 44 29.49 15.73 10.31
C ASP A 44 28.17 15.28 10.96
N ASN A 45 27.14 16.13 10.91
CA ASN A 45 25.81 15.83 11.45
C ASN A 45 24.68 16.34 10.55
N GLU A 46 24.97 16.54 9.26
CA GLU A 46 24.03 17.08 8.28
C GLU A 46 24.22 16.38 6.94
N ILE A 47 23.13 16.25 6.19
CA ILE A 47 23.17 15.95 4.76
C ILE A 47 22.40 17.02 4.01
N SER A 48 22.77 17.25 2.76
CA SER A 48 21.95 18.01 1.82
C SER A 48 21.85 17.33 0.46
N PHE A 49 20.76 17.58 -0.24
CA PHE A 49 20.55 17.12 -1.61
C PHE A 49 19.52 17.99 -2.33
N THR A 50 19.48 17.89 -3.66
CA THR A 50 18.52 18.61 -4.49
C THR A 50 17.34 17.72 -4.87
N LEU A 51 16.11 18.20 -4.63
CA LEU A 51 14.89 17.63 -5.20
C LEU A 51 14.36 18.56 -6.29
N GLY A 52 14.12 18.02 -7.48
CA GLY A 52 13.55 18.77 -8.61
C GLY A 52 12.13 18.36 -9.01
N VAL A 53 11.63 17.26 -8.45
CA VAL A 53 10.30 16.72 -8.76
C VAL A 53 9.65 16.13 -7.51
N PRO A 54 8.31 16.06 -7.45
CA PRO A 54 7.58 15.37 -6.39
C PRO A 54 8.03 13.92 -6.23
N GLN A 55 8.27 13.48 -5.00
CA GLN A 55 8.71 12.14 -4.67
C GLN A 55 8.54 11.83 -3.17
N LYS A 56 8.63 10.55 -2.83
CA LYS A 56 8.44 10.05 -1.47
C LYS A 56 9.68 9.25 -1.08
N LEU A 57 10.38 9.72 -0.05
CA LEU A 57 11.66 9.17 0.36
C LEU A 57 11.60 8.62 1.78
N SER A 58 12.30 7.52 1.97
CA SER A 58 12.74 7.05 3.28
C SER A 58 14.24 7.28 3.42
N LEU A 59 14.65 7.94 4.50
CA LEU A 59 16.05 8.13 4.85
C LEU A 59 16.37 7.32 6.10
N GLU A 60 17.26 6.36 5.97
CA GLU A 60 17.53 5.31 6.96
C GLU A 60 18.99 5.38 7.46
N PRO A 61 19.32 6.31 8.38
CA PRO A 61 20.68 6.42 8.91
C PRO A 61 21.10 5.24 9.81
N VAL A 62 20.11 4.50 10.34
CA VAL A 62 20.29 3.34 11.22
C VAL A 62 19.39 2.18 10.77
N GLY A 63 19.14 2.08 9.46
CA GLY A 63 18.16 1.15 8.91
C GLY A 63 16.71 1.53 9.24
N LYS A 64 15.83 0.53 9.20
CA LYS A 64 14.37 0.68 9.27
C LYS A 64 13.82 1.15 10.63
N ASP A 65 14.62 1.12 11.70
CA ASP A 65 14.18 1.36 13.08
C ASP A 65 14.25 2.85 13.48
N GLY A 66 14.68 3.73 12.59
CA GLY A 66 14.65 5.16 12.83
C GLY A 66 14.68 6.02 11.57
N PRO A 67 13.78 5.77 10.59
CA PRO A 67 13.77 6.49 9.33
C PRO A 67 13.25 7.91 9.51
N LEU A 68 13.69 8.80 8.62
CA LEU A 68 13.01 10.06 8.35
C LEU A 68 12.27 9.93 7.02
N LEU A 69 10.95 10.11 7.04
CA LEU A 69 10.12 10.08 5.84
C LEU A 69 9.93 11.48 5.28
N ILE A 70 10.21 11.66 3.99
CA ILE A 70 10.08 12.93 3.28
C ILE A 70 9.05 12.78 2.18
N PHE A 71 8.06 13.67 2.20
CA PHE A 71 7.00 13.73 1.20
C PHE A 71 7.08 15.08 0.50
N ALA A 72 7.70 15.07 -0.67
CA ALA A 72 7.74 16.18 -1.63
C ALA A 72 6.54 15.99 -2.57
N ASN A 73 5.53 16.85 -2.45
CA ASN A 73 4.28 16.75 -3.19
C ASN A 73 4.32 17.69 -4.42
N PRO A 74 3.47 17.45 -5.45
CA PRO A 74 3.18 18.50 -6.42
C PRO A 74 2.56 19.72 -5.72
N PRO A 75 2.59 20.91 -6.34
CA PRO A 75 1.87 22.07 -5.82
C PRO A 75 0.39 21.78 -5.55
N ASN A 76 -0.14 22.31 -4.46
CA ASN A 76 -1.56 22.20 -4.15
C ASN A 76 -2.39 23.13 -5.04
N GLU A 77 -3.17 22.55 -5.95
CA GLU A 77 -4.02 23.29 -6.90
C GLU A 77 -5.49 23.41 -6.45
N VAL A 78 -5.84 22.91 -5.25
CA VAL A 78 -7.24 22.90 -4.80
C VAL A 78 -7.69 24.32 -4.39
N ALA A 79 -8.72 24.84 -5.06
CA ALA A 79 -9.38 26.08 -4.67
C ALA A 79 -10.23 25.86 -3.40
N VAL A 80 -9.81 26.44 -2.27
CA VAL A 80 -10.46 26.25 -0.97
C VAL A 80 -11.76 27.07 -0.87
N GLN A 81 -12.89 26.40 -0.67
CA GLN A 81 -14.22 27.03 -0.57
C GLN A 81 -14.76 27.05 0.86
N LYS A 82 -14.08 27.75 1.79
CA LYS A 82 -14.36 27.70 3.25
C LYS A 82 -15.81 28.02 3.68
N ARG A 83 -16.61 28.63 2.81
CA ARG A 83 -17.99 29.06 3.09
C ARG A 83 -19.06 28.25 2.34
N HIS A 84 -18.67 27.23 1.55
CA HIS A 84 -19.62 26.38 0.85
C HIS A 84 -20.15 25.31 1.81
N ARG A 85 -21.47 25.12 1.88
CA ARG A 85 -22.12 24.19 2.82
C ARG A 85 -21.67 22.73 2.68
N ASP A 86 -21.28 22.34 1.47
CA ASP A 86 -20.81 20.99 1.16
C ASP A 86 -19.27 20.87 1.25
N PHE A 87 -18.59 21.92 1.72
CA PHE A 87 -17.15 21.96 1.90
C PHE A 87 -16.80 22.00 3.40
N ILE A 88 -16.48 20.83 3.94
CA ILE A 88 -16.08 20.65 5.35
C ILE A 88 -14.58 20.95 5.45
N TYR A 89 -14.24 22.05 6.11
CA TYR A 89 -12.87 22.57 6.18
C TYR A 89 -12.28 22.45 7.59
N PHE A 90 -11.08 21.88 7.69
CA PHE A 90 -10.24 21.93 8.89
C PHE A 90 -8.96 22.71 8.59
N GLY A 91 -8.81 23.87 9.22
CA GLY A 91 -7.62 24.71 9.10
C GLY A 91 -6.43 24.23 9.96
N PRO A 92 -5.32 24.96 9.96
CA PRO A 92 -4.16 24.66 10.80
C PRO A 92 -4.52 24.45 12.28
N GLY A 93 -3.91 23.47 12.94
CA GLY A 93 -4.14 23.15 14.35
C GLY A 93 -4.64 21.72 14.61
N ILE A 94 -4.81 21.38 15.88
CA ILE A 94 -5.30 20.06 16.30
C ILE A 94 -6.81 20.13 16.50
N HIS A 95 -7.54 19.27 15.78
CA HIS A 95 -9.00 19.18 15.83
C HIS A 95 -9.42 17.83 16.38
N LYS A 96 -10.39 17.83 17.30
CA LYS A 96 -10.94 16.60 17.88
C LYS A 96 -12.47 16.67 17.87
N PRO A 97 -13.13 16.25 16.78
CA PRO A 97 -14.59 16.20 16.70
C PRO A 97 -15.16 15.25 17.75
N ASP A 98 -16.29 15.60 18.37
CA ASP A 98 -16.88 14.85 19.51
C ASP A 98 -17.22 13.40 19.17
N SER A 99 -17.74 13.15 17.96
CA SER A 99 -18.10 11.80 17.49
C SER A 99 -16.87 10.92 17.18
N ALA A 100 -15.69 11.53 17.06
CA ALA A 100 -14.48 10.95 16.48
C ALA A 100 -14.70 10.27 15.11
N ARG A 101 -15.79 10.64 14.40
CA ARG A 101 -16.11 10.21 13.04
C ARG A 101 -16.79 11.33 12.25
N ILE A 102 -16.21 11.63 11.09
CA ILE A 102 -16.77 12.56 10.10
C ILE A 102 -17.52 11.72 9.07
N THR A 103 -18.80 11.99 8.85
CA THR A 103 -19.60 11.29 7.83
C THR A 103 -19.80 12.21 6.64
N LEU A 104 -19.39 11.75 5.46
CA LEU A 104 -19.56 12.45 4.19
C LEU A 104 -20.75 11.88 3.41
N LYS A 105 -21.55 12.79 2.87
CA LYS A 105 -22.74 12.60 2.05
C LYS A 105 -22.49 13.09 0.63
N ASP A 106 -23.50 12.97 -0.23
CA ASP A 106 -23.37 13.25 -1.66
C ASP A 106 -22.79 14.65 -1.92
N ASN A 107 -21.89 14.74 -2.90
CA ASN A 107 -21.27 15.98 -3.38
C ASN A 107 -20.42 16.74 -2.35
N GLN A 108 -20.11 16.13 -1.20
CA GLN A 108 -19.32 16.79 -0.17
C GLN A 108 -17.82 16.68 -0.40
N THR A 109 -17.11 17.75 -0.02
CA THR A 109 -15.65 17.78 0.06
C THR A 109 -15.21 17.94 1.51
N LEU A 110 -14.33 17.05 1.98
CA LEU A 110 -13.56 17.23 3.21
C LEU A 110 -12.17 17.73 2.86
N TYR A 111 -11.82 18.93 3.32
CA TYR A 111 -10.52 19.53 3.09
C TYR A 111 -9.74 19.67 4.40
N LEU A 112 -8.56 19.03 4.46
CA LEU A 112 -7.62 19.09 5.57
C LEU A 112 -6.47 20.02 5.17
N ASP A 113 -6.44 21.23 5.71
CA ASP A 113 -5.43 22.22 5.34
C ASP A 113 -4.02 21.83 5.79
N GLU A 114 -3.01 22.50 5.24
CA GLU A 114 -1.65 22.38 5.73
C GLU A 114 -1.60 22.66 7.24
N ASN A 115 -0.82 21.87 7.98
CA ASN A 115 -0.72 21.90 9.44
C ASN A 115 -2.02 21.55 10.21
N ALA A 116 -3.08 21.11 9.55
CA ALA A 116 -4.24 20.52 10.23
C ALA A 116 -3.92 19.10 10.71
N VAL A 117 -4.28 18.78 11.95
CA VAL A 117 -4.27 17.42 12.50
C VAL A 117 -5.66 17.10 13.02
N VAL A 118 -6.41 16.29 12.28
CA VAL A 118 -7.80 15.94 12.63
C VAL A 118 -7.84 14.56 13.25
N LYS A 119 -8.19 14.50 14.54
CA LYS A 119 -8.33 13.27 15.32
C LYS A 119 -9.69 12.63 15.13
N ALA A 120 -9.93 12.04 13.96
CA ALA A 120 -11.17 11.35 13.62
C ALA A 120 -10.94 10.27 12.55
N GLY A 121 -11.90 9.35 12.41
CA GLY A 121 -12.08 8.56 11.19
C GLY A 121 -13.09 9.23 10.26
N VAL A 122 -13.14 8.80 9.01
CA VAL A 122 -14.06 9.29 7.98
C VAL A 122 -14.90 8.13 7.46
N VAL A 123 -16.20 8.35 7.30
CA VAL A 123 -17.15 7.44 6.65
C VAL A 123 -17.70 8.12 5.42
N VAL A 124 -17.47 7.56 4.25
CA VAL A 124 -18.01 8.07 2.98
C VAL A 124 -19.20 7.22 2.59
N SER A 125 -20.39 7.75 2.88
CA SER A 125 -21.67 7.08 2.61
C SER A 125 -22.41 7.62 1.40
N GLY A 126 -21.99 8.77 0.87
CA GLY A 126 -22.56 9.39 -0.33
C GLY A 126 -21.64 9.28 -1.55
N ASN A 127 -22.19 9.62 -2.71
CA ASN A 127 -21.51 9.62 -4.00
C ASN A 127 -20.88 10.98 -4.33
N HIS A 128 -19.91 11.04 -5.24
CA HIS A 128 -19.24 12.29 -5.66
C HIS A 128 -18.57 13.00 -4.49
N VAL A 129 -17.82 12.25 -3.68
CA VAL A 129 -17.17 12.78 -2.48
C VAL A 129 -15.68 12.97 -2.73
N THR A 130 -15.14 14.09 -2.24
CA THR A 130 -13.70 14.34 -2.24
C THR A 130 -13.16 14.48 -0.82
N ILE A 131 -12.06 13.80 -0.50
CA ILE A 131 -11.25 14.04 0.69
C ILE A 131 -9.88 14.50 0.21
N CYS A 132 -9.45 15.70 0.56
CA CYS A 132 -8.19 16.25 0.05
C CYS A 132 -7.51 17.23 1.00
N GLY A 133 -6.32 17.70 0.60
CA GLY A 133 -5.53 18.70 1.31
C GLY A 133 -4.19 18.14 1.82
N ARG A 134 -3.43 18.98 2.53
CA ARG A 134 -2.07 18.66 3.03
C ARG A 134 -2.04 18.27 4.51
N GLY A 135 -3.19 18.21 5.16
CA GLY A 135 -3.34 17.87 6.56
C GLY A 135 -3.22 16.37 6.87
N ILE A 136 -3.31 16.08 8.17
CA ILE A 136 -3.17 14.74 8.74
C ILE A 136 -4.52 14.30 9.33
N LEU A 137 -4.99 13.12 8.90
CA LEU A 137 -6.03 12.36 9.59
C LEU A 137 -5.36 11.42 10.61
N CYS A 138 -5.70 11.57 11.90
CA CYS A 138 -4.94 11.01 13.01
C CYS A 138 -5.78 10.04 13.86
N GLY A 139 -5.45 8.76 13.81
CA GLY A 139 -6.11 7.69 14.56
C GLY A 139 -5.51 7.39 15.94
N ASN A 140 -4.56 8.19 16.43
CA ASN A 140 -3.80 7.90 17.64
C ASN A 140 -4.66 7.64 18.89
N ASP A 141 -5.85 8.26 18.95
CA ASP A 141 -6.78 8.12 20.07
C ASP A 141 -7.63 6.83 19.95
N PHE A 142 -7.58 6.11 18.83
CA PHE A 142 -8.25 4.81 18.65
C PHE A 142 -7.42 3.68 19.23
N VAL A 143 -8.07 2.69 19.83
CA VAL A 143 -7.39 1.56 20.50
C VAL A 143 -7.77 0.27 19.80
N TRP A 144 -6.77 -0.54 19.45
CA TRP A 144 -6.97 -1.85 18.85
C TRP A 144 -7.86 -2.72 19.75
N ARG A 145 -8.84 -3.42 19.15
CA ARG A 145 -9.89 -4.21 19.84
C ARG A 145 -10.78 -3.46 20.84
N LYS A 146 -10.61 -2.14 21.02
CA LYS A 146 -11.41 -1.31 21.93
C LYS A 146 -11.91 -0.05 21.20
N GLY A 147 -12.97 -0.21 20.42
CA GLY A 147 -13.52 0.88 19.61
C GLY A 147 -12.62 1.27 18.43
N ALA A 148 -11.88 0.30 17.88
CA ALA A 148 -11.09 0.48 16.67
C ALA A 148 -11.99 0.93 15.51
N ARG A 149 -11.52 1.91 14.76
CA ARG A 149 -12.23 2.49 13.63
C ARG A 149 -11.29 2.52 12.44
N ARG A 150 -11.80 2.13 11.28
CA ARG A 150 -11.13 2.38 10.00
C ARG A 150 -10.94 3.88 9.83
N MET A 151 -9.80 4.31 9.29
CA MET A 151 -9.51 5.74 9.13
C MET A 151 -10.35 6.35 8.02
N VAL A 152 -10.49 5.68 6.88
CA VAL A 152 -11.38 6.08 5.79
C VAL A 152 -12.16 4.84 5.33
N ASP A 153 -13.48 4.85 5.54
CA ASP A 153 -14.38 3.75 5.17
C ASP A 153 -15.34 4.22 4.07
N ILE A 154 -15.18 3.69 2.86
CA ILE A 154 -15.87 4.14 1.65
C ILE A 154 -16.89 3.10 1.22
N THR A 155 -18.15 3.52 1.11
CA THR A 155 -19.26 2.72 0.55
C THR A 155 -20.03 3.45 -0.55
N GLY A 156 -19.68 4.70 -0.85
CA GLY A 156 -20.24 5.48 -1.96
C GLY A 156 -19.39 5.37 -3.23
N ASN A 157 -19.99 5.71 -4.37
CA ASN A 157 -19.36 5.67 -5.68
C ASN A 157 -18.81 7.06 -6.08
N ASN A 158 -17.87 7.10 -7.03
CA ASN A 158 -17.24 8.34 -7.48
C ASN A 158 -16.61 9.10 -6.29
N VAL A 159 -15.58 8.48 -5.70
CA VAL A 159 -14.91 9.01 -4.50
C VAL A 159 -13.45 9.26 -4.79
N VAL A 160 -12.98 10.46 -4.45
CA VAL A 160 -11.57 10.83 -4.57
C VAL A 160 -11.00 11.05 -3.17
N VAL A 161 -9.93 10.34 -2.83
CA VAL A 161 -9.11 10.62 -1.65
C VAL A 161 -7.73 10.99 -2.14
N LYS A 162 -7.30 12.23 -1.94
CA LYS A 162 -6.02 12.68 -2.44
C LYS A 162 -5.19 13.46 -1.43
N ASP A 163 -3.87 13.40 -1.58
CA ASP A 163 -2.88 14.26 -0.92
C ASP A 163 -2.74 14.19 0.61
N ILE A 164 -3.72 13.67 1.34
CA ILE A 164 -3.70 13.65 2.80
C ILE A 164 -2.64 12.68 3.35
N ILE A 165 -2.30 12.89 4.62
CA ILE A 165 -1.55 11.92 5.42
C ILE A 165 -2.53 11.23 6.37
N ILE A 166 -2.51 9.91 6.43
CA ILE A 166 -3.22 9.10 7.42
C ILE A 166 -2.18 8.51 8.35
N ARG A 167 -2.38 8.62 9.66
CA ARG A 167 -1.48 7.99 10.63
C ARG A 167 -2.19 7.38 11.82
N GLY A 168 -1.51 6.41 12.43
CA GLY A 168 -1.88 5.90 13.75
C GLY A 168 -3.21 5.18 13.77
N SER A 169 -3.62 4.55 12.67
CA SER A 169 -4.83 3.72 12.65
C SER A 169 -4.79 2.62 13.72
N ALA A 170 -5.97 2.20 14.17
CA ALA A 170 -6.15 1.07 15.08
C ALA A 170 -6.66 -0.20 14.37
N THR A 171 -6.88 -0.11 13.05
CA THR A 171 -7.28 -1.19 12.13
C THR A 171 -7.01 -0.70 10.69
N TYR A 172 -7.77 -1.12 9.66
CA TYR A 172 -7.52 -0.74 8.27
C TYR A 172 -7.51 0.78 8.06
N ASN A 173 -6.55 1.27 7.27
CA ASN A 173 -6.42 2.70 6.98
C ASN A 173 -7.48 3.14 5.97
N ILE A 174 -7.55 2.51 4.80
CA ILE A 174 -8.57 2.80 3.78
C ILE A 174 -9.29 1.52 3.40
N SER A 175 -10.60 1.50 3.52
CA SER A 175 -11.44 0.42 3.00
C SER A 175 -12.39 0.94 1.93
N ILE A 176 -12.41 0.27 0.79
CA ILE A 176 -13.28 0.59 -0.36
C ILE A 176 -14.22 -0.60 -0.51
N ARG A 177 -15.49 -0.43 -0.16
CA ARG A 177 -16.39 -1.56 0.09
C ARG A 177 -17.67 -1.46 -0.74
N ASN A 178 -17.90 -2.46 -1.59
CA ASN A 178 -19.14 -2.61 -2.37
C ASN A 178 -19.56 -1.33 -3.12
N CYS A 179 -18.59 -0.70 -3.79
CA CYS A 179 -18.76 0.54 -4.55
C CYS A 179 -17.82 0.56 -5.76
N SER A 180 -18.03 1.53 -6.65
CA SER A 180 -17.24 1.75 -7.87
C SER A 180 -16.65 3.15 -7.97
N ASP A 181 -15.70 3.32 -8.89
CA ASP A 181 -15.15 4.62 -9.30
C ASP A 181 -14.45 5.35 -8.14
N VAL A 182 -13.40 4.73 -7.60
CA VAL A 182 -12.66 5.27 -6.46
C VAL A 182 -11.21 5.57 -6.84
N VAL A 183 -10.78 6.80 -6.58
CA VAL A 183 -9.41 7.26 -6.81
C VAL A 183 -8.73 7.56 -5.49
N ILE A 184 -7.62 6.89 -5.22
CA ILE A 184 -6.71 7.17 -4.11
C ILE A 184 -5.39 7.69 -4.71
N ASP A 185 -5.10 8.97 -4.54
CA ASP A 185 -3.96 9.61 -5.22
C ASP A 185 -3.07 10.40 -4.26
N ASN A 186 -1.75 10.16 -4.28
CA ASN A 186 -0.79 10.90 -3.46
C ASN A 186 -1.10 10.87 -1.94
N VAL A 187 -1.74 9.78 -1.49
CA VAL A 187 -2.02 9.55 -0.07
C VAL A 187 -0.81 8.89 0.60
N LYS A 188 -0.53 9.32 1.84
CA LYS A 188 0.55 8.77 2.65
C LYS A 188 -0.03 8.09 3.89
N ILE A 189 0.14 6.78 4.00
CA ILE A 189 -0.30 5.98 5.15
C ILE A 189 0.90 5.68 6.03
N LEU A 190 0.81 6.08 7.30
CA LEU A 190 1.81 5.87 8.34
C LEU A 190 1.20 5.03 9.47
N GLY A 191 1.12 3.72 9.22
CA GLY A 191 0.76 2.68 10.18
C GLY A 191 1.92 2.27 11.08
N GLY A 192 1.92 1.02 11.55
CA GLY A 192 2.91 0.44 12.45
C GLY A 192 2.56 0.53 13.94
N ARG A 193 1.33 0.94 14.30
CA ARG A 193 0.93 1.15 15.71
C ARG A 193 0.06 0.03 16.28
N ALA A 194 -0.76 -0.60 15.45
CA ALA A 194 -1.74 -1.60 15.85
C ALA A 194 -1.68 -2.79 14.91
N GLN A 195 -2.05 -3.98 15.39
CA GLN A 195 -2.22 -5.14 14.52
C GLN A 195 -3.43 -4.92 13.59
N ASN A 196 -3.43 -5.56 12.41
CA ASN A 196 -4.49 -5.41 11.41
C ASN A 196 -4.66 -3.98 10.91
N ASP A 197 -3.56 -3.25 10.76
CA ASP A 197 -3.54 -1.89 10.23
C ASP A 197 -3.34 -1.84 8.72
N ASP A 198 -3.99 -2.77 7.99
CA ASP A 198 -3.93 -2.89 6.53
C ASP A 198 -4.00 -1.52 5.84
N GLY A 199 -3.27 -1.34 4.75
CA GLY A 199 -3.13 -0.06 4.08
C GLY A 199 -4.39 0.29 3.30
N ILE A 200 -4.44 -0.11 2.04
CA ILE A 200 -5.57 0.14 1.15
C ILE A 200 -6.24 -1.17 0.79
N VAL A 201 -7.54 -1.26 1.11
CA VAL A 201 -8.29 -2.52 1.08
C VAL A 201 -9.53 -2.42 0.20
N PRO A 202 -9.45 -2.73 -1.11
CA PRO A 202 -10.63 -2.96 -1.95
C PRO A 202 -11.35 -4.26 -1.56
N ILE A 203 -12.66 -4.18 -1.32
CA ILE A 203 -13.53 -5.27 -0.89
C ILE A 203 -14.83 -5.23 -1.70
N ASN A 204 -14.99 -6.14 -2.66
CA ASN A 204 -16.09 -6.10 -3.62
C ASN A 204 -16.18 -4.72 -4.31
N ALA A 205 -15.02 -4.17 -4.68
CA ALA A 205 -14.93 -2.85 -5.30
C ALA A 205 -14.63 -2.99 -6.79
N GLN A 206 -15.10 -2.03 -7.57
CA GLN A 206 -14.90 -1.99 -9.02
C GLN A 206 -14.29 -0.65 -9.43
N ASP A 207 -13.50 -0.63 -10.50
CA ASP A 207 -12.98 0.62 -11.08
C ASP A 207 -12.23 1.48 -10.06
N VAL A 208 -11.20 0.89 -9.44
CA VAL A 208 -10.40 1.55 -8.41
C VAL A 208 -9.02 1.89 -8.94
N SER A 209 -8.61 3.14 -8.80
CA SER A 209 -7.26 3.63 -9.12
C SER A 209 -6.54 4.06 -7.85
N ILE A 210 -5.42 3.41 -7.53
CA ILE A 210 -4.54 3.75 -6.43
C ILE A 210 -3.20 4.18 -7.03
N LYS A 211 -2.80 5.43 -6.85
CA LYS A 211 -1.59 5.94 -7.51
C LYS A 211 -0.80 6.93 -6.67
N ASN A 212 0.49 6.99 -6.94
CA ASN A 212 1.40 7.95 -6.31
C ASN A 212 1.43 7.82 -4.78
N CYS A 213 1.13 6.67 -4.17
CA CYS A 213 0.98 6.57 -2.72
C CYS A 213 2.31 6.23 -2.01
N PHE A 214 2.36 6.45 -0.70
CA PHE A 214 3.33 5.81 0.19
C PHE A 214 2.56 5.09 1.28
N VAL A 215 2.74 3.77 1.40
CA VAL A 215 1.98 2.94 2.34
C VAL A 215 2.96 2.25 3.26
N ARG A 216 2.93 2.63 4.55
CA ARG A 216 3.61 1.91 5.62
C ARG A 216 2.62 1.30 6.59
N THR A 217 2.72 0.01 6.83
CA THR A 217 1.82 -0.76 7.72
C THR A 217 2.55 -1.87 8.46
N ASP A 218 2.02 -2.30 9.60
CA ASP A 218 2.44 -3.57 10.23
C ASP A 218 1.83 -4.75 9.46
N ASP A 219 0.53 -4.66 9.18
CA ASP A 219 -0.21 -5.63 8.38
C ASP A 219 -0.12 -5.33 6.86
N ASP A 220 -0.96 -5.95 6.04
CA ASP A 220 -0.87 -5.92 4.58
C ASP A 220 -0.93 -4.50 3.98
N CYS A 221 0.04 -4.11 3.14
CA CYS A 221 0.01 -2.77 2.53
C CYS A 221 -1.14 -2.61 1.52
N ILE A 222 -1.26 -3.56 0.60
CA ILE A 222 -2.37 -3.64 -0.37
C ILE A 222 -3.05 -4.99 -0.18
N ALA A 223 -4.30 -4.96 0.28
CA ALA A 223 -5.08 -6.16 0.49
C ALA A 223 -6.35 -6.15 -0.39
N VAL A 224 -6.48 -7.09 -1.31
CA VAL A 224 -7.66 -7.17 -2.18
C VAL A 224 -8.52 -8.35 -1.74
N LYS A 225 -9.79 -8.06 -1.44
CA LYS A 225 -10.72 -9.02 -0.84
C LYS A 225 -12.00 -9.08 -1.68
N GLY A 226 -12.70 -10.20 -1.61
CA GLY A 226 -14.02 -10.36 -2.21
C GLY A 226 -14.87 -11.20 -1.28
N LEU A 227 -15.99 -10.67 -0.80
CA LEU A 227 -16.86 -11.33 0.17
C LEU A 227 -18.21 -11.71 -0.47
N GLN A 228 -18.98 -12.58 0.19
CA GLN A 228 -20.33 -12.95 -0.23
C GLN A 228 -21.23 -13.07 1.00
N SER A 229 -21.80 -11.93 1.38
CA SER A 229 -22.82 -11.75 2.42
C SER A 229 -23.29 -10.30 2.38
N PRO A 230 -24.56 -9.96 2.68
CA PRO A 230 -24.95 -8.56 2.80
C PRO A 230 -23.98 -7.76 3.70
N PRO A 231 -23.56 -6.54 3.32
CA PRO A 231 -23.98 -5.77 2.14
C PRO A 231 -23.19 -6.06 0.84
N TYR A 232 -22.30 -7.05 0.81
CA TYR A 232 -21.45 -7.37 -0.35
C TYR A 232 -22.25 -8.13 -1.41
N THR A 233 -22.58 -7.45 -2.50
CA THR A 233 -23.42 -7.96 -3.60
C THR A 233 -22.70 -7.99 -4.95
N THR A 234 -21.51 -7.40 -5.03
CA THR A 234 -20.71 -7.29 -6.27
C THR A 234 -19.44 -8.14 -6.20
N ASN A 235 -18.62 -8.15 -7.26
CA ASN A 235 -17.30 -8.79 -7.26
C ASN A 235 -16.19 -7.75 -7.09
N THR A 236 -14.94 -8.19 -7.05
CA THR A 236 -13.77 -7.29 -7.00
C THR A 236 -13.03 -7.30 -8.31
N GLU A 237 -13.04 -6.20 -9.06
CA GLU A 237 -12.43 -6.18 -10.38
C GLU A 237 -11.99 -4.80 -10.84
N ARG A 238 -11.14 -4.76 -11.88
CA ARG A 238 -10.65 -3.50 -12.49
C ARG A 238 -9.97 -2.59 -11.46
N ILE A 239 -9.01 -3.16 -10.74
CA ILE A 239 -8.21 -2.46 -9.73
C ILE A 239 -6.82 -2.19 -10.31
N THR A 240 -6.40 -0.92 -10.30
CA THR A 240 -5.04 -0.53 -10.70
C THR A 240 -4.32 0.12 -9.54
N VAL A 241 -3.11 -0.38 -9.23
CA VAL A 241 -2.17 0.22 -8.29
C VAL A 241 -0.91 0.60 -9.05
N GLU A 242 -0.51 1.88 -9.01
CA GLU A 242 0.65 2.35 -9.76
C GLU A 242 1.49 3.40 -9.04
N ASN A 243 2.77 3.52 -9.41
CA ASN A 243 3.69 4.57 -8.94
C ASN A 243 3.72 4.71 -7.41
N THR A 244 3.74 3.60 -6.69
CA THR A 244 3.52 3.58 -5.23
C THR A 244 4.72 2.97 -4.51
N VAL A 245 5.05 3.51 -3.34
CA VAL A 245 6.07 2.97 -2.44
C VAL A 245 5.39 2.21 -1.30
N LEU A 246 5.79 0.96 -1.09
CA LEU A 246 5.26 0.07 -0.06
C LEU A 246 6.34 -0.26 0.97
N TRP A 247 5.98 -0.14 2.25
CA TRP A 247 6.77 -0.55 3.40
C TRP A 247 5.88 -1.40 4.30
N ASN A 248 6.16 -2.69 4.36
CA ASN A 248 5.50 -3.58 5.31
C ASN A 248 6.47 -3.93 6.46
N ASP A 249 6.06 -3.66 7.71
CA ASP A 249 6.89 -3.95 8.89
C ASP A 249 6.82 -5.44 9.29
N LYS A 250 5.69 -6.13 9.10
CA LYS A 250 5.50 -7.52 9.56
C LYS A 250 4.82 -8.45 8.55
N ALA A 251 3.66 -8.10 8.01
CA ALA A 251 2.87 -8.99 7.13
C ALA A 251 3.35 -9.06 5.67
N GLN A 252 2.56 -8.56 4.72
CA GLN A 252 2.84 -8.66 3.28
C GLN A 252 2.75 -7.30 2.59
N ALA A 253 3.51 -7.11 1.50
CA ALA A 253 3.32 -5.94 0.64
C ALA A 253 2.00 -6.07 -0.16
N PHE A 254 1.74 -7.26 -0.72
CA PHE A 254 0.49 -7.58 -1.40
C PHE A 254 -0.14 -8.84 -0.81
N ARG A 255 -1.38 -8.73 -0.34
CA ARG A 255 -2.21 -9.86 0.08
C ARG A 255 -3.49 -9.90 -0.74
N ILE A 256 -3.55 -10.82 -1.67
CA ILE A 256 -4.64 -10.89 -2.65
C ILE A 256 -5.43 -12.18 -2.43
N GLY A 257 -6.71 -12.01 -2.16
CA GLY A 257 -7.64 -13.12 -2.14
C GLY A 257 -7.60 -14.02 -0.90
N THR A 258 -7.16 -13.55 0.25
CA THR A 258 -7.27 -14.34 1.50
C THR A 258 -8.69 -14.40 2.05
N GLU A 259 -9.47 -13.36 1.83
CA GLU A 259 -10.91 -13.33 2.10
C GLU A 259 -11.64 -13.24 0.76
N SER A 260 -12.11 -14.39 0.26
CA SER A 260 -12.41 -14.61 -1.17
C SER A 260 -13.70 -15.36 -1.45
N ARG A 261 -14.81 -14.94 -0.89
CA ARG A 261 -16.13 -15.56 -1.11
C ARG A 261 -16.87 -15.02 -2.35
N ALA A 262 -16.37 -13.98 -3.01
CA ALA A 262 -16.99 -13.46 -4.24
C ALA A 262 -16.97 -14.50 -5.38
N ALA A 263 -17.77 -14.31 -6.43
CA ALA A 263 -17.74 -15.23 -7.57
C ALA A 263 -16.42 -15.15 -8.33
N TYR A 264 -15.87 -13.93 -8.47
CA TYR A 264 -14.56 -13.71 -9.09
C TYR A 264 -13.83 -12.50 -8.51
N MET A 265 -12.51 -12.52 -8.73
CA MET A 265 -11.60 -11.40 -8.54
C MET A 265 -10.73 -11.28 -9.79
N LYS A 266 -10.90 -10.22 -10.58
CA LYS A 266 -10.22 -10.16 -11.88
C LYS A 266 -9.78 -8.79 -12.34
N ASP A 267 -8.95 -8.74 -13.36
CA ASP A 267 -8.49 -7.50 -13.99
C ASP A 267 -7.75 -6.59 -12.99
N LEU A 268 -6.75 -7.17 -12.30
CA LEU A 268 -5.94 -6.45 -11.32
C LEU A 268 -4.58 -6.10 -11.93
N LYS A 269 -4.15 -4.85 -11.79
CA LYS A 269 -2.88 -4.36 -12.34
C LYS A 269 -2.07 -3.64 -11.27
N PHE A 270 -0.85 -4.11 -11.03
CA PHE A 270 0.09 -3.53 -10.08
C PHE A 270 1.36 -3.17 -10.86
N ARG A 271 1.66 -1.88 -11.01
CA ARG A 271 2.78 -1.44 -11.86
C ARG A 271 3.64 -0.33 -11.28
N ASP A 272 4.94 -0.36 -11.56
CA ASP A 272 5.87 0.70 -11.19
C ASP A 272 5.90 0.95 -9.67
N ILE A 273 6.11 -0.13 -8.91
CA ILE A 273 6.05 -0.14 -7.44
C ILE A 273 7.42 -0.41 -6.83
N ASP A 274 7.74 0.31 -5.76
CA ASP A 274 8.91 0.06 -4.91
C ASP A 274 8.47 -0.54 -3.57
N VAL A 275 8.77 -1.82 -3.33
CA VAL A 275 8.64 -2.46 -2.02
C VAL A 275 9.96 -2.28 -1.28
N ILE A 276 10.06 -1.25 -0.46
CA ILE A 276 11.33 -0.83 0.18
C ILE A 276 11.65 -1.61 1.45
N HIS A 277 10.63 -2.16 2.11
CA HIS A 277 10.73 -3.11 3.22
C HIS A 277 9.51 -4.03 3.21
N TYR A 278 9.68 -5.29 3.61
CA TYR A 278 8.57 -6.22 3.85
C TYR A 278 8.94 -7.25 4.92
N GLY A 279 7.94 -7.77 5.64
CA GLY A 279 8.15 -8.74 6.71
C GLY A 279 8.26 -10.18 6.20
N HIS A 280 7.13 -10.79 5.81
CA HIS A 280 7.09 -12.21 5.42
C HIS A 280 7.24 -12.45 3.92
N HIS A 281 6.35 -11.88 3.11
CA HIS A 281 6.32 -12.08 1.65
C HIS A 281 6.10 -10.73 0.96
N ALA A 282 6.65 -10.56 -0.23
CA ALA A 282 6.26 -9.45 -1.07
C ALA A 282 4.87 -9.72 -1.67
N PHE A 283 4.64 -10.91 -2.21
CA PHE A 283 3.40 -11.26 -2.92
C PHE A 283 2.76 -12.53 -2.33
N VAL A 284 1.51 -12.42 -1.89
CA VAL A 284 0.68 -13.56 -1.50
C VAL A 284 -0.64 -13.51 -2.26
N LEU A 285 -0.88 -14.52 -3.08
CA LEU A 285 -2.11 -14.76 -3.83
C LEU A 285 -2.66 -16.11 -3.37
N GLU A 286 -3.72 -16.08 -2.56
CA GLU A 286 -4.28 -17.28 -1.91
C GLU A 286 -5.81 -17.35 -2.05
N PRO A 287 -6.38 -17.37 -3.29
CA PRO A 287 -7.83 -17.42 -3.47
C PRO A 287 -8.43 -18.65 -2.78
N GLY A 288 -9.60 -18.44 -2.18
CA GLY A 288 -10.38 -19.44 -1.46
C GLY A 288 -11.83 -19.49 -1.92
N GLU A 289 -12.62 -20.31 -1.25
CA GLU A 289 -14.08 -20.30 -1.26
C GLU A 289 -14.70 -20.39 -2.67
N GLU A 290 -14.08 -21.17 -3.57
CA GLU A 290 -14.46 -21.33 -4.99
C GLU A 290 -14.32 -20.04 -5.83
N MET A 291 -13.74 -18.96 -5.30
CA MET A 291 -13.57 -17.71 -6.06
C MET A 291 -12.53 -17.88 -7.15
N LYS A 292 -12.87 -17.38 -8.35
CA LYS A 292 -11.98 -17.36 -9.51
C LYS A 292 -11.13 -16.10 -9.49
N MET A 293 -9.83 -16.22 -9.21
CA MET A 293 -8.85 -15.15 -9.40
C MET A 293 -8.29 -15.22 -10.82
N GLN A 294 -8.49 -14.18 -11.63
CA GLN A 294 -8.15 -14.23 -13.07
C GLN A 294 -7.55 -12.90 -13.56
N ASN A 295 -6.63 -12.96 -14.54
CA ASN A 295 -6.07 -11.77 -15.18
C ASN A 295 -5.46 -10.77 -14.18
N VAL A 296 -4.35 -11.19 -13.55
CA VAL A 296 -3.60 -10.36 -12.58
C VAL A 296 -2.22 -10.08 -13.11
N LEU A 297 -1.85 -8.80 -13.19
CA LEU A 297 -0.56 -8.33 -13.67
C LEU A 297 0.23 -7.63 -12.55
N PHE A 298 1.44 -8.10 -12.29
CA PHE A 298 2.48 -7.41 -11.55
C PHE A 298 3.60 -7.02 -12.51
N LYS A 299 3.89 -5.73 -12.67
CA LYS A 299 4.83 -5.23 -13.68
C LYS A 299 5.77 -4.16 -13.14
N ASN A 300 7.07 -4.22 -13.47
CA ASN A 300 8.05 -3.21 -13.08
C ASN A 300 8.08 -2.98 -11.55
N ILE A 301 8.25 -4.05 -10.78
CA ILE A 301 8.26 -3.99 -9.31
C ILE A 301 9.66 -4.24 -8.77
N ARG A 302 10.11 -3.34 -7.89
CA ARG A 302 11.44 -3.38 -7.30
C ARG A 302 11.28 -3.67 -5.83
N VAL A 303 11.92 -4.73 -5.36
CA VAL A 303 11.79 -5.23 -3.99
C VAL A 303 13.15 -5.18 -3.33
N HIS A 304 13.25 -4.52 -2.19
CA HIS A 304 14.42 -4.60 -1.35
C HIS A 304 14.23 -5.67 -0.27
N GLY A 305 15.01 -6.75 -0.38
CA GLY A 305 15.02 -7.87 0.54
C GLY A 305 16.00 -7.70 1.70
N ASN A 306 15.59 -8.18 2.87
CA ASN A 306 16.36 -8.22 4.11
C ASN A 306 16.60 -9.67 4.57
N GLY A 307 16.68 -10.62 3.62
CA GLY A 307 16.99 -12.03 3.85
C GLY A 307 15.79 -12.93 4.09
N GLN A 308 14.61 -12.56 3.58
CA GLN A 308 13.39 -13.34 3.74
C GLN A 308 13.47 -14.71 3.04
N ASP A 309 12.70 -15.66 3.57
CA ASP A 309 12.60 -17.01 3.01
C ASP A 309 11.75 -17.05 1.73
N ASP A 310 10.69 -16.26 1.67
CA ASP A 310 9.70 -16.27 0.59
C ASP A 310 9.58 -14.88 -0.07
N LEU A 311 9.38 -14.88 -1.38
CA LEU A 311 9.11 -13.69 -2.20
C LEU A 311 7.68 -13.70 -2.73
N ILE A 312 7.32 -14.74 -3.50
CA ILE A 312 6.02 -14.92 -4.14
C ILE A 312 5.41 -16.22 -3.65
N ARG A 313 4.15 -16.18 -3.24
CA ARG A 313 3.30 -17.35 -3.06
C ARG A 313 2.04 -17.19 -3.91
N LEU A 314 1.86 -18.08 -4.88
CA LEU A 314 0.62 -18.23 -5.64
C LEU A 314 0.07 -19.62 -5.39
N ARG A 315 -0.92 -19.70 -4.51
CA ARG A 315 -1.51 -20.97 -4.09
C ARG A 315 -2.94 -20.80 -3.63
N PRO A 316 -3.95 -21.26 -4.38
CA PRO A 316 -5.29 -21.43 -3.82
C PRO A 316 -5.21 -22.25 -2.53
N ALA A 317 -5.75 -21.72 -1.44
CA ALA A 317 -5.52 -22.28 -0.11
C ALA A 317 -6.75 -22.11 0.78
N VAL A 318 -6.86 -22.94 1.81
CA VAL A 318 -7.85 -22.80 2.88
C VAL A 318 -7.21 -22.04 4.04
N ASN A 319 -7.93 -21.08 4.62
CA ASN A 319 -7.49 -20.35 5.81
C ASN A 319 -8.64 -20.16 6.82
N HIS A 320 -8.35 -19.61 7.99
CA HIS A 320 -9.31 -19.52 9.11
C HIS A 320 -10.42 -18.47 8.91
N TRP A 321 -10.34 -17.60 7.90
CA TRP A 321 -11.40 -16.63 7.56
C TRP A 321 -12.47 -17.21 6.62
N MET A 322 -12.24 -18.42 6.13
CA MET A 322 -13.07 -19.13 5.15
C MET A 322 -14.25 -19.83 5.84
N VAL A 323 -15.42 -19.81 5.21
CA VAL A 323 -16.67 -20.40 5.70
C VAL A 323 -16.89 -21.80 5.12
N LYS A 324 -16.83 -21.96 3.80
CA LYS A 324 -16.89 -23.25 3.09
C LYS A 324 -15.61 -24.07 3.26
N GLN A 325 -14.48 -23.43 3.61
CA GLN A 325 -13.19 -24.09 3.80
C GLN A 325 -12.71 -24.91 2.59
N VAL A 326 -12.91 -24.35 1.40
CA VAL A 326 -12.41 -24.91 0.13
C VAL A 326 -11.48 -23.91 -0.55
N PRO A 327 -10.49 -24.36 -1.33
CA PRO A 327 -9.64 -23.47 -2.13
C PRO A 327 -10.45 -22.73 -3.22
N GLY A 328 -9.84 -21.67 -3.79
CA GLY A 328 -10.34 -21.00 -4.99
C GLY A 328 -9.63 -21.48 -6.25
N TYR A 329 -9.66 -20.65 -7.30
CA TYR A 329 -8.98 -20.90 -8.56
C TYR A 329 -8.06 -19.73 -8.89
N ALA A 330 -6.93 -20.00 -9.57
CA ALA A 330 -6.06 -18.94 -10.08
C ALA A 330 -5.70 -19.20 -11.55
N SER A 331 -6.01 -18.25 -12.42
CA SER A 331 -5.61 -18.29 -13.83
C SER A 331 -5.03 -16.96 -14.33
N ASP A 332 -4.16 -17.02 -15.33
CA ASP A 332 -3.70 -15.84 -16.07
C ASP A 332 -3.00 -14.80 -15.18
N ILE A 333 -1.98 -15.26 -14.45
CA ILE A 333 -1.20 -14.45 -13.51
C ILE A 333 0.17 -14.12 -14.13
N THR A 334 0.46 -12.85 -14.32
CA THR A 334 1.71 -12.38 -14.92
C THR A 334 2.56 -11.61 -13.93
N PHE A 335 3.80 -12.03 -13.76
CA PHE A 335 4.86 -11.31 -13.08
C PHE A 335 5.91 -10.90 -14.13
N GLU A 336 6.02 -9.61 -14.38
CA GLU A 336 6.86 -9.03 -15.43
C GLU A 336 7.83 -7.99 -14.86
N ASN A 337 9.11 -8.12 -15.16
CA ASN A 337 10.15 -7.18 -14.76
C ASN A 337 10.14 -6.90 -13.24
N ILE A 338 10.41 -7.96 -12.46
CA ILE A 338 10.49 -7.89 -10.99
C ILE A 338 11.93 -8.11 -10.56
N SER A 339 12.49 -7.16 -9.80
CA SER A 339 13.87 -7.26 -9.31
C SER A 339 13.91 -7.26 -7.79
N VAL A 340 14.63 -8.22 -7.19
CA VAL A 340 14.95 -8.23 -5.77
C VAL A 340 16.41 -7.84 -5.57
N SER A 341 16.66 -6.78 -4.80
CA SER A 341 17.99 -6.35 -4.34
C SER A 341 18.10 -6.49 -2.82
N GLY A 342 19.26 -6.19 -2.23
CA GLY A 342 19.46 -6.19 -0.78
C GLY A 342 20.24 -7.40 -0.27
N MET A 343 19.87 -7.91 0.90
CA MET A 343 20.62 -8.97 1.61
C MET A 343 20.40 -10.35 0.99
N ALA A 344 21.34 -11.28 1.20
CA ALA A 344 21.16 -12.69 0.83
C ALA A 344 19.98 -13.32 1.57
N GLY A 345 19.20 -14.16 0.87
CA GLY A 345 18.00 -14.82 1.38
C GLY A 345 17.50 -15.88 0.41
N LYS A 346 16.53 -16.70 0.83
CA LYS A 346 15.98 -17.76 -0.03
C LYS A 346 14.98 -17.25 -1.06
N TYR A 347 14.26 -16.16 -0.76
CA TYR A 347 13.36 -15.46 -1.69
C TYR A 347 12.54 -16.36 -2.61
N ARG A 348 11.93 -17.41 -2.04
CA ARG A 348 11.25 -18.43 -2.82
C ARG A 348 10.05 -17.85 -3.58
N ILE A 349 9.93 -18.27 -4.84
CA ILE A 349 8.78 -18.12 -5.72
C ILE A 349 8.10 -19.47 -5.74
N TRP A 350 6.97 -19.58 -5.04
CA TRP A 350 6.23 -20.82 -4.87
C TRP A 350 4.91 -20.77 -5.63
N LEU A 351 4.78 -21.67 -6.60
CA LEU A 351 3.55 -21.89 -7.37
C LEU A 351 3.01 -23.28 -7.03
N ALA A 352 1.75 -23.38 -6.60
CA ALA A 352 1.12 -24.66 -6.28
C ALA A 352 -0.40 -24.59 -6.47
N GLY A 353 -0.98 -25.58 -7.16
CA GLY A 353 -2.43 -25.80 -7.09
C GLY A 353 -2.80 -26.57 -5.82
N ALA A 354 -4.05 -26.48 -5.38
CA ALA A 354 -4.51 -27.23 -4.21
C ALA A 354 -4.88 -28.69 -4.58
N ASP A 355 -5.53 -28.86 -5.73
CA ASP A 355 -5.92 -30.14 -6.34
C ASP A 355 -6.15 -29.96 -7.85
N GLU A 356 -6.55 -31.02 -8.57
CA GLU A 356 -6.79 -30.96 -10.03
C GLU A 356 -7.83 -29.89 -10.44
N LYS A 357 -8.86 -29.70 -9.61
CA LYS A 357 -9.95 -28.73 -9.84
C LYS A 357 -9.49 -27.32 -9.47
N HIS A 358 -8.93 -27.15 -8.28
CA HIS A 358 -8.44 -25.88 -7.73
C HIS A 358 -6.96 -25.65 -8.08
N ASN A 359 -6.68 -25.69 -9.38
CA ASN A 359 -5.34 -25.58 -9.92
C ASN A 359 -4.87 -24.12 -10.06
N VAL A 360 -3.59 -23.97 -10.38
CA VAL A 360 -3.00 -22.72 -10.87
C VAL A 360 -2.70 -22.89 -12.36
N SER A 361 -3.20 -22.00 -13.22
CA SER A 361 -2.99 -22.11 -14.66
C SER A 361 -2.57 -20.78 -15.31
N GLY A 362 -1.80 -20.85 -16.40
CA GLY A 362 -1.45 -19.66 -17.19
C GLY A 362 -0.59 -18.65 -16.44
N VAL A 363 0.50 -19.11 -15.80
CA VAL A 363 1.43 -18.21 -15.09
C VAL A 363 2.55 -17.77 -16.01
N THR A 364 2.80 -16.46 -16.12
CA THR A 364 3.96 -15.92 -16.84
C THR A 364 4.94 -15.29 -15.86
N LEU A 365 6.19 -15.74 -15.89
CA LEU A 365 7.32 -15.15 -15.19
C LEU A 365 8.29 -14.58 -16.23
N SER A 366 8.34 -13.27 -16.41
CA SER A 366 9.13 -12.62 -17.46
C SER A 366 10.08 -11.59 -16.88
N GLY A 367 11.39 -11.72 -17.13
CA GLY A 367 12.37 -10.74 -16.66
C GLY A 367 12.42 -10.59 -15.13
N ILE A 368 12.24 -11.68 -14.38
CA ILE A 368 12.39 -11.67 -12.92
C ILE A 368 13.86 -11.90 -12.57
N SER A 369 14.41 -11.14 -11.63
CA SER A 369 15.75 -11.32 -11.09
C SER A 369 15.76 -11.26 -9.56
N VAL A 370 16.48 -12.18 -8.92
CA VAL A 370 16.68 -12.19 -7.47
C VAL A 370 18.17 -12.07 -7.19
N LEU A 371 18.57 -10.99 -6.52
CA LEU A 371 19.96 -10.65 -6.23
C LEU A 371 20.86 -10.69 -7.47
N GLY A 372 20.36 -10.13 -8.58
CA GLY A 372 21.05 -10.13 -9.88
C GLY A 372 20.94 -11.43 -10.67
N ASN A 373 20.45 -12.53 -10.08
CA ASN A 373 20.27 -13.80 -10.77
C ASN A 373 18.91 -13.83 -11.48
N ARG A 374 18.92 -13.96 -12.81
CA ARG A 374 17.68 -14.12 -13.57
C ARG A 374 16.99 -15.44 -13.23
N ILE A 375 15.67 -15.39 -13.06
CA ILE A 375 14.84 -16.57 -12.83
C ILE A 375 14.66 -17.33 -14.14
N MET A 376 14.99 -18.60 -14.10
CA MET A 376 14.86 -19.57 -15.19
C MET A 376 14.30 -20.88 -14.63
N ARG A 377 13.92 -21.82 -15.50
CA ARG A 377 13.52 -23.16 -15.07
C ARG A 377 14.70 -23.82 -14.30
N GLY A 378 14.44 -24.31 -13.09
CA GLY A 378 15.45 -24.91 -12.22
C GLY A 378 16.25 -23.93 -11.35
N SER A 379 15.97 -22.62 -11.41
CA SER A 379 16.54 -21.66 -10.45
C SER A 379 16.23 -22.06 -9.01
N GLN A 380 17.20 -21.94 -8.10
CA GLN A 380 17.04 -22.24 -6.67
C GLN A 380 15.90 -21.46 -5.99
N TYR A 381 15.54 -20.31 -6.56
CA TYR A 381 14.46 -19.45 -6.08
C TYR A 381 13.08 -19.94 -6.51
N LEU A 382 12.96 -20.84 -7.50
CA LEU A 382 11.69 -21.20 -8.12
C LEU A 382 11.26 -22.62 -7.72
N GLN A 383 10.11 -22.71 -7.07
CA GLN A 383 9.45 -23.96 -6.72
C GLN A 383 8.07 -24.02 -7.41
N ILE A 384 7.89 -25.01 -8.29
CA ILE A 384 6.62 -25.32 -8.97
C ILE A 384 6.20 -26.71 -8.52
N ASP A 385 5.11 -26.78 -7.75
CA ASP A 385 4.57 -28.03 -7.22
C ASP A 385 3.40 -28.57 -8.09
N ASN A 386 2.63 -29.50 -7.53
CA ASN A 386 1.52 -30.18 -8.20
C ASN A 386 0.43 -29.21 -8.68
N TYR A 387 -0.28 -29.63 -9.72
CA TYR A 387 -1.47 -28.96 -10.27
C TYR A 387 -1.21 -27.51 -10.72
N VAL A 388 0.00 -27.25 -11.24
CA VAL A 388 0.34 -26.00 -11.91
C VAL A 388 0.51 -26.25 -13.40
N TYR A 389 -0.24 -25.52 -14.23
CA TYR A 389 -0.31 -25.74 -15.68
C TYR A 389 0.05 -24.47 -16.47
N GLY A 390 0.69 -24.64 -17.63
CA GLY A 390 0.95 -23.53 -18.56
C GLY A 390 1.88 -22.44 -18.01
N VAL A 391 2.94 -22.82 -17.27
CA VAL A 391 3.94 -21.86 -16.79
C VAL A 391 4.90 -21.46 -17.91
N SER A 392 4.92 -20.18 -18.26
CA SER A 392 5.88 -19.57 -19.19
C SER A 392 6.94 -18.81 -18.41
N ILE A 393 8.22 -19.08 -18.67
CA ILE A 393 9.36 -18.37 -18.08
C ILE A 393 10.15 -17.73 -19.23
N LYS A 394 10.27 -16.40 -19.22
CA LYS A 394 10.80 -15.62 -20.35
C LYS A 394 12.02 -14.77 -20.05
#